data_AF-A0A242CW26-F1
#
_entry.id   AF-A0A242CW26-F1
#
_cell.length_a   1.000
_cell.length_b   1.000
_cell.length_c   1.000
_cell.angle_alpha   90.00
_cell.angle_beta   90.00
_cell.angle_gamma   90.00
#
_symmetry.space_group_name_H-M   'P 1'
#
loop_
_entity.id
_entity.type
_entity.pdbx_description
1 polymer ?
#
loop_
_entity_poly.entity_id
_entity_poly.type
_entity_poly.pdbx_seq_one_letter_code
_entity_poly.pdbx_strand_id
1 'polypeptide(L)'
;MIIRKNNKELSEEERRAWSKYGVVGFFSNNSGLDDFREILTRNEKKNDLLEQSFKKKKNSLLKDLDISLSTQEKQLFTILEDLKGEFITREALCYELWGAAPTNSMASRLSGIVKNLRIKIDNAGFNKNCLVTSWGKGYRLKELTLQEVSITVPIKETETVES
;
A
#
# COMPACT_ATOMS: atom_id res chain seq x y z
N MET A 1 -3.96 -14.42 -10.53
CA MET A 1 -5.06 -15.40 -10.50
C MET A 1 -4.56 -16.70 -11.09
N ILE A 2 -4.62 -17.82 -10.36
CA ILE A 2 -4.21 -19.14 -10.86
C ILE A 2 -5.46 -20.01 -11.03
N ILE A 3 -5.68 -20.50 -12.25
CA ILE A 3 -6.80 -21.37 -12.61
C ILE A 3 -6.24 -22.74 -12.96
N ARG A 4 -6.80 -23.81 -12.36
CA ARG A 4 -6.35 -25.18 -12.60
C ARG A 4 -7.39 -25.95 -13.41
N LYS A 5 -6.93 -26.58 -14.50
CA LYS A 5 -7.72 -27.48 -15.35
C LYS A 5 -7.57 -28.92 -14.84
N ASN A 6 -8.69 -29.57 -14.52
CA ASN A 6 -8.73 -30.92 -13.98
C ASN A 6 -9.58 -31.86 -14.84
N ASN A 7 -9.18 -33.13 -14.87
CA ASN A 7 -9.80 -34.16 -15.69
C ASN A 7 -11.00 -34.85 -15.00
N LYS A 8 -11.22 -34.59 -13.70
CA LYS A 8 -12.33 -35.09 -12.88
C LYS A 8 -12.89 -33.94 -12.05
N GLU A 9 -14.19 -33.99 -11.70
CA GLU A 9 -14.75 -33.09 -10.70
C GLU A 9 -14.04 -33.31 -9.36
N LEU A 10 -13.33 -32.28 -8.91
CA LEU A 10 -12.65 -32.28 -7.63
C LEU A 10 -13.68 -32.29 -6.49
N SER A 11 -13.44 -33.12 -5.48
CA SER A 11 -14.22 -33.08 -4.24
C SER A 11 -14.06 -31.72 -3.55
N GLU A 12 -15.00 -31.35 -2.69
CA GLU A 12 -14.90 -30.09 -1.92
C GLU A 12 -13.63 -30.02 -1.06
N GLU A 13 -13.12 -31.16 -0.62
CA GLU A 13 -11.91 -31.27 0.21
C GLU A 13 -10.66 -30.90 -0.60
N GLU A 14 -10.56 -31.40 -1.84
CA GLU A 14 -9.47 -31.07 -2.73
C GLU A 14 -9.51 -29.59 -3.13
N ARG A 15 -10.70 -29.05 -3.41
CA ARG A 15 -10.88 -27.61 -3.70
C ARG A 15 -10.40 -26.74 -2.53
N ARG A 16 -10.67 -27.14 -1.29
CA ARG A 16 -10.17 -26.44 -0.09
C ARG A 16 -8.66 -26.55 0.05
N ALA A 17 -8.06 -27.70 -0.27
CA ALA A 17 -6.61 -27.86 -0.27
C ALA A 17 -5.94 -26.94 -1.31
N TRP A 18 -6.46 -26.90 -2.54
CA TRP A 18 -5.94 -26.04 -3.61
C TRP A 18 -6.18 -24.54 -3.38
N SER A 19 -7.28 -24.20 -2.68
CA SER A 19 -7.52 -22.81 -2.25
C SER A 19 -6.43 -22.31 -1.30
N LYS A 20 -5.80 -23.17 -0.49
CA LYS A 20 -4.65 -22.80 0.36
C LYS A 20 -3.39 -22.48 -0.45
N TYR A 21 -3.27 -23.03 -1.65
CA TYR A 21 -2.18 -22.76 -2.59
C TYR A 21 -2.48 -21.58 -3.54
N GLY A 22 -3.54 -20.82 -3.29
CA GLY A 22 -3.90 -19.64 -4.10
C GLY A 22 -4.58 -19.96 -5.44
N VAL A 23 -5.04 -21.20 -5.64
CA VAL A 23 -5.88 -21.56 -6.78
C VAL A 23 -7.29 -21.06 -6.53
N VAL A 24 -7.73 -20.13 -7.37
CA VAL A 24 -8.99 -19.37 -7.21
C VAL A 24 -10.06 -19.76 -8.24
N GLY A 25 -9.70 -20.60 -9.21
CA GLY A 25 -10.63 -21.14 -10.21
C GLY A 25 -10.32 -22.59 -10.54
N PHE A 26 -11.37 -23.41 -10.61
CA PHE A 26 -11.31 -24.81 -11.02
C PHE A 26 -12.12 -24.98 -12.30
N PHE A 27 -11.54 -25.67 -13.28
CA PHE A 27 -12.18 -25.93 -14.56
C PHE A 27 -12.13 -27.43 -14.87
N SER A 28 -13.28 -28.03 -15.19
CA SER A 28 -13.36 -29.44 -15.59
C SER A 28 -13.23 -29.58 -17.10
N ASN A 29 -12.72 -30.72 -17.58
CA ASN A 29 -12.59 -30.97 -19.03
C ASN A 29 -13.90 -30.96 -19.82
N ASN A 30 -15.06 -31.13 -19.15
CA ASN A 30 -16.38 -31.09 -19.76
C ASN A 30 -17.06 -29.71 -19.69
N SER A 31 -16.38 -28.72 -19.10
CA SER A 31 -16.91 -27.36 -18.94
C SER A 31 -16.80 -26.59 -20.26
N GLY A 32 -17.85 -25.83 -20.59
CA GLY A 32 -17.89 -25.00 -21.79
C GLY A 32 -17.10 -23.70 -21.62
N LEU A 33 -16.92 -22.95 -22.71
CA LEU A 33 -16.35 -21.59 -22.67
C LEU A 33 -17.15 -20.63 -21.78
N ASP A 34 -18.45 -20.89 -21.60
CA ASP A 34 -19.32 -20.08 -20.75
C ASP A 34 -19.00 -20.22 -19.26
N ASP A 35 -18.66 -21.42 -18.79
CA ASP A 35 -18.24 -21.64 -17.40
C ASP A 35 -16.93 -20.89 -17.10
N PHE A 36 -16.02 -20.85 -18.08
CA PHE A 36 -14.77 -20.10 -17.97
C PHE A 36 -15.03 -18.58 -17.90
N ARG A 37 -15.94 -18.08 -18.75
CA ARG A 37 -16.38 -16.68 -18.73
C ARG A 37 -17.01 -16.29 -17.40
N GLU A 38 -17.83 -17.16 -16.80
CA GLU A 38 -18.46 -16.87 -15.51
C GLU A 38 -17.40 -16.72 -14.40
N ILE A 39 -16.40 -17.60 -14.35
CA ILE A 39 -15.31 -17.55 -13.38
C ILE A 39 -14.49 -16.27 -13.53
N LEU A 40 -14.16 -15.87 -14.76
CA LEU A 40 -13.44 -14.61 -15.02
C LEU A 40 -14.29 -13.40 -14.61
N THR A 41 -15.54 -13.34 -15.06
CA THR A 41 -16.47 -12.22 -14.79
C THR A 41 -16.72 -12.04 -13.29
N ARG A 42 -16.89 -13.16 -12.54
CA ARG A 42 -17.10 -13.11 -11.08
C ARG A 42 -15.87 -12.54 -10.36
N ASN A 43 -14.66 -12.78 -10.86
CA ASN A 43 -13.44 -12.27 -10.25
C ASN A 43 -13.13 -10.83 -10.66
N GLU A 44 -13.41 -10.43 -11.89
CA GLU A 44 -13.32 -9.03 -12.34
C GLU A 44 -14.21 -8.11 -11.49
N LYS A 45 -15.49 -8.48 -11.31
CA LYS A 45 -16.40 -7.70 -10.44
C LYS A 45 -15.91 -7.60 -9.00
N LYS A 46 -15.28 -8.66 -8.46
CA LYS A 46 -14.68 -8.61 -7.12
C LYS A 46 -13.47 -7.69 -7.07
N ASN A 47 -12.63 -7.70 -8.11
CA ASN A 47 -11.48 -6.82 -8.22
C ASN A 47 -11.93 -5.35 -8.33
N ASP A 48 -12.93 -5.04 -9.14
CA ASP A 48 -13.47 -3.68 -9.26
C ASP A 48 -14.03 -3.15 -7.94
N LEU A 49 -14.76 -4.00 -7.21
CA LEU A 49 -15.28 -3.65 -5.87
C LEU A 49 -14.13 -3.49 -4.86
N LEU A 50 -13.09 -4.32 -4.95
CA LEU A 50 -11.87 -4.18 -4.15
C LEU A 50 -11.21 -2.84 -4.44
N GLU A 51 -10.94 -2.51 -5.71
CA GLU A 51 -10.29 -1.27 -6.13
C GLU A 51 -11.09 -0.05 -5.70
N GLN A 52 -12.42 -0.07 -5.85
CA GLN A 52 -13.29 1.00 -5.38
C GLN A 52 -13.25 1.15 -3.85
N SER A 53 -13.28 0.04 -3.11
CA SER A 53 -13.16 0.04 -1.65
C SER A 53 -11.79 0.56 -1.20
N PHE A 54 -10.71 0.13 -1.85
CA PHE A 54 -9.35 0.59 -1.61
C PHE A 54 -9.21 2.09 -1.88
N LYS A 55 -9.74 2.57 -3.00
CA LYS A 55 -9.73 4.00 -3.34
C LYS A 55 -10.54 4.82 -2.35
N LYS A 56 -11.71 4.34 -1.94
CA LYS A 56 -12.54 4.98 -0.90
C LYS A 56 -11.82 5.04 0.44
N LYS A 57 -11.19 3.94 0.86
CA LYS A 57 -10.39 3.87 2.10
C LYS A 57 -9.20 4.81 2.04
N LYS A 58 -8.42 4.78 0.95
CA LYS A 58 -7.28 5.69 0.72
C LYS A 58 -7.72 7.15 0.82
N ASN A 59 -8.81 7.53 0.15
CA ASN A 59 -9.34 8.89 0.19
C ASN A 59 -9.81 9.31 1.59
N SER A 60 -10.38 8.40 2.37
CA SER A 60 -10.73 8.68 3.78
C SER A 60 -9.49 8.97 4.60
N LEU A 61 -8.48 8.09 4.52
CA LEU A 61 -7.24 8.23 5.27
C LEU A 61 -6.44 9.47 4.86
N LEU A 62 -6.49 9.87 3.58
CA LEU A 62 -5.91 11.13 3.12
C LEU A 62 -6.57 12.36 3.77
N LYS A 63 -7.90 12.33 3.94
CA LYS A 63 -8.62 13.39 4.64
C LYS A 63 -8.26 13.42 6.13
N ASP A 64 -8.19 12.26 6.76
CA ASP A 64 -7.80 12.15 8.17
C ASP A 64 -6.36 12.65 8.39
N LEU A 65 -5.45 12.32 7.46
CA LEU A 65 -4.10 12.84 7.44
C LEU A 65 -4.12 14.37 7.31
N ASP A 66 -4.79 14.93 6.31
CA ASP A 66 -4.84 16.38 6.08
C ASP A 66 -5.38 17.14 7.29
N ILE A 67 -6.41 16.63 7.98
CA ILE A 67 -6.94 17.25 9.21
C ILE A 67 -5.90 17.23 10.34
N SER A 68 -5.07 16.19 10.43
CA SER A 68 -4.07 16.04 11.48
C SER A 68 -2.82 16.93 11.28
N LEU A 69 -2.55 17.38 10.06
CA LEU A 69 -1.36 18.17 9.74
C LEU A 69 -1.51 19.62 10.22
N SER A 70 -0.45 20.14 10.86
CA SER A 70 -0.30 21.56 11.14
C SER A 70 -0.02 22.36 9.86
N THR A 71 -0.21 23.68 9.90
CA THR A 71 0.01 24.56 8.73
C THR A 71 1.38 24.34 8.06
N GLN A 72 2.45 24.22 8.86
CA GLN A 72 3.79 24.00 8.32
C GLN A 72 4.00 22.60 7.75
N GLU A 73 3.39 21.59 8.37
CA GLU A 73 3.46 20.22 7.84
C GLU A 73 2.65 20.09 6.55
N LYS A 74 1.50 20.77 6.44
CA LYS A 74 0.72 20.84 5.19
C LYS A 74 1.52 21.48 4.07
N GLN A 75 2.14 22.64 4.34
CA GLN A 75 3.01 23.30 3.35
C GLN A 75 4.13 22.38 2.89
N LEU A 76 4.85 21.75 3.82
CA LEU A 76 5.89 20.78 3.48
C LEU A 76 5.34 19.61 2.66
N PHE A 77 4.19 19.08 3.03
CA PHE A 77 3.56 17.96 2.34
C PHE A 77 3.16 18.33 0.91
N THR A 78 2.55 19.49 0.70
CA THR A 78 2.17 20.00 -0.62
C THR A 78 3.39 20.20 -1.52
N ILE A 79 4.46 20.83 -1.01
CA ILE A 79 5.72 20.99 -1.76
C ILE A 79 6.26 19.63 -2.22
N LEU A 80 6.22 18.64 -1.33
CA LEU A 80 6.72 17.30 -1.66
C LEU A 80 5.80 16.52 -2.61
N GLU A 81 4.48 16.72 -2.55
CA GLU A 81 3.53 16.14 -3.52
C GLU A 81 3.72 16.71 -4.93
N ASP A 82 3.93 18.02 -5.04
CA ASP A 82 4.12 18.70 -6.33
C ASP A 82 5.36 18.20 -7.08
N LEU A 83 6.38 17.78 -6.33
CA LEU A 83 7.62 17.20 -6.86
C LEU A 83 7.48 15.75 -7.33
N LYS A 84 6.33 15.10 -7.13
CA LYS A 84 5.99 13.76 -7.66
C LYS A 84 7.08 12.69 -7.48
N GLY A 85 7.80 12.72 -6.35
CA GLY A 85 8.89 11.77 -6.09
C GLY A 85 10.27 12.21 -6.54
N GLU A 86 10.48 13.49 -6.82
CA GLU A 86 11.82 14.07 -6.92
C GLU A 86 12.39 14.44 -5.55
N PHE A 87 13.71 14.62 -5.50
CA PHE A 87 14.40 15.07 -4.29
C PHE A 87 14.46 16.59 -4.25
N ILE A 88 14.16 17.16 -3.09
CA ILE A 88 14.37 18.59 -2.80
C ILE A 88 15.42 18.76 -1.72
N THR A 89 16.34 19.69 -1.94
CA THR A 89 17.43 19.99 -1.00
C THR A 89 16.89 20.65 0.26
N ARG A 90 17.69 20.64 1.34
CA ARG A 90 17.28 21.25 2.61
C ARG A 90 17.18 22.77 2.48
N GLU A 91 18.09 23.33 1.69
CA GLU A 91 18.21 24.75 1.39
C GLU A 91 16.96 25.24 0.65
N ALA A 92 16.55 24.51 -0.41
CA ALA A 92 15.35 24.82 -1.17
C ALA A 92 14.09 24.71 -0.29
N LEU A 93 13.97 23.65 0.52
CA LEU A 93 12.83 23.54 1.45
C LEU A 93 12.76 24.66 2.47
N CYS A 94 13.90 25.10 3.02
CA CYS A 94 13.92 26.23 3.94
C CYS A 94 13.48 27.53 3.25
N TYR A 95 13.87 27.73 1.99
CA TYR A 95 13.46 28.88 1.21
C TYR A 95 11.96 28.86 0.90
N GLU A 96 11.41 27.72 0.49
CA GLU A 96 9.96 27.59 0.23
C GLU A 96 9.11 27.75 1.50
N LEU A 97 9.58 27.25 2.65
CA LEU A 97 8.83 27.31 3.91
C LEU A 97 8.93 28.66 4.63
N TRP A 98 10.08 29.34 4.55
CA TRP A 98 10.38 30.52 5.38
C TRP A 98 10.94 31.72 4.61
N GLY A 99 11.14 31.62 3.29
CA GLY A 99 11.63 32.71 2.45
C GLY A 99 13.08 33.13 2.73
N ALA A 100 13.85 32.28 3.41
CA ALA A 100 15.20 32.62 3.87
C ALA A 100 16.16 31.44 3.73
N ALA A 101 17.46 31.76 3.63
CA ALA A 101 18.51 30.76 3.64
C ALA A 101 18.52 29.98 4.97
N PRO A 102 18.88 28.69 4.95
CA PRO A 102 18.85 27.84 6.13
C PRO A 102 19.81 28.35 7.22
N THR A 103 19.27 28.64 8.39
CA THR A 103 20.05 28.81 9.62
C THR A 103 20.08 27.49 10.41
N ASN A 104 21.04 27.33 11.33
CA ASN A 104 21.14 26.12 12.17
C ASN A 104 19.82 25.83 12.92
N SER A 105 19.13 26.87 13.40
CA SER A 105 17.83 26.74 14.06
C SER A 105 16.74 26.29 13.09
N MET A 106 16.70 26.81 11.86
CA MET A 106 15.74 26.38 10.83
C MET A 106 15.96 24.93 10.40
N ALA A 107 17.22 24.49 10.26
CA ALA A 107 17.54 23.10 9.94
C ALA A 107 17.07 22.12 11.03
N SER A 108 17.23 22.50 12.31
CA SER A 108 16.70 21.73 13.44
C SER A 108 15.17 21.67 13.43
N ARG A 109 14.50 22.82 13.18
CA ARG A 109 13.04 22.88 13.05
C ARG A 109 12.52 22.04 11.88
N LEU A 110 13.15 22.12 10.71
CA LEU A 110 12.80 21.31 9.53
C LEU A 110 12.88 19.81 9.85
N SER A 111 13.95 19.40 10.55
CA SER A 111 14.11 18.01 10.97
C SER A 111 12.98 17.55 11.90
N GLY A 112 12.54 18.42 12.82
CA GLY A 112 11.39 18.18 13.68
C GLY A 112 10.07 18.06 12.90
N ILE A 113 9.81 18.97 11.96
CA ILE A 113 8.62 18.96 11.10
C ILE A 113 8.57 17.67 10.26
N VAL A 114 9.68 17.31 9.62
CA VAL A 114 9.80 16.07 8.84
C VAL A 114 9.53 14.84 9.71
N LYS A 115 10.07 14.80 10.93
CA LYS A 115 9.84 13.70 11.88
C LYS A 115 8.37 13.61 12.27
N ASN A 116 7.74 14.73 12.60
CA ASN A 116 6.33 14.77 13.00
C ASN A 116 5.40 14.39 11.84
N LEU A 117 5.67 14.91 10.64
CA LEU A 117 4.97 14.54 9.42
C LEU A 117 5.04 13.03 9.19
N ARG A 118 6.24 12.43 9.35
CA ARG A 118 6.41 10.98 9.21
C ARG A 118 5.58 10.17 10.21
N ILE A 119 5.51 10.62 11.46
CA ILE A 119 4.68 9.98 12.50
C ILE A 119 3.19 10.11 12.16
N LYS A 120 2.74 11.27 11.67
CA LYS A 120 1.34 11.48 11.28
C LYS A 120 0.94 10.62 10.08
N ILE A 121 1.82 10.49 9.09
CA ILE A 121 1.63 9.56 7.95
C ILE A 121 1.47 8.12 8.45
N ASP A 122 2.33 7.68 9.38
CA ASP A 122 2.26 6.34 9.97
C ASP A 122 0.97 6.12 10.77
N ASN A 123 0.58 7.10 11.59
CA ASN A 123 -0.64 7.07 12.39
C ASN A 123 -1.92 7.09 11.54
N ALA A 124 -1.87 7.71 10.36
CA ALA A 124 -2.95 7.69 9.38
C ALA A 124 -3.04 6.35 8.61
N GLY A 125 -2.17 5.38 8.89
CA GLY A 125 -2.19 4.04 8.28
C GLY A 125 -1.46 3.96 6.93
N PHE A 126 -0.65 4.97 6.59
CA PHE A 126 0.22 4.95 5.43
C PHE A 126 1.61 4.42 5.80
N ASN A 127 2.36 3.98 4.79
CA ASN A 127 3.70 3.47 5.00
C ASN A 127 4.66 4.62 5.39
N LYS A 128 5.27 4.54 6.56
CA LYS A 128 6.29 5.51 7.02
C LYS A 128 7.49 5.66 6.08
N ASN A 129 7.72 4.74 5.15
CA ASN A 129 8.83 4.79 4.18
C ASN A 129 8.49 5.63 2.94
N CYS A 130 7.28 6.21 2.87
CA CYS A 130 6.94 7.16 1.81
C CYS A 130 7.82 8.42 1.89
N LEU A 131 8.14 8.90 3.09
CA LEU A 131 9.03 10.03 3.29
C LEU A 131 10.49 9.56 3.41
N VAL A 132 11.30 9.86 2.39
CA VAL A 132 12.69 9.43 2.28
C VAL A 132 13.63 10.59 2.50
N THR A 133 14.62 10.39 3.38
CA THR A 133 15.73 11.31 3.60
C THR A 133 17.01 10.71 3.04
N SER A 134 17.73 11.46 2.21
CA SER A 134 19.01 11.03 1.65
C SER A 134 20.07 12.13 1.86
N TRP A 135 21.23 11.73 2.38
CA TRP A 135 22.35 12.64 2.59
C TRP A 135 22.84 13.18 1.23
N GLY A 136 23.03 14.50 1.16
CA GLY A 136 23.42 15.20 -0.07
C GLY A 136 22.30 15.42 -1.09
N LYS A 137 21.16 14.72 -0.99
CA LYS A 137 20.00 14.91 -1.89
C LYS A 137 18.80 15.60 -1.23
N GLY A 138 18.69 15.51 0.10
CA GLY A 138 17.60 16.12 0.86
C GLY A 138 16.43 15.16 1.08
N TYR A 139 15.21 15.61 0.80
CA TYR A 139 13.98 14.91 1.12
C TYR A 139 13.15 14.60 -0.13
N ARG A 140 12.37 13.52 -0.07
CA ARG A 140 11.45 13.11 -1.12
C ARG A 140 10.23 12.46 -0.51
N LEU A 141 9.06 12.72 -1.08
CA LEU A 141 7.85 11.94 -0.86
C LEU A 141 7.62 10.97 -2.03
N LYS A 142 7.62 9.67 -1.74
CA LYS A 142 7.16 8.63 -2.65
C LYS A 142 5.63 8.52 -2.58
N GLU A 143 5.06 7.78 -3.53
CA GLU A 143 3.62 7.49 -3.52
C GLU A 143 3.17 6.95 -2.16
N LEU A 144 2.09 7.54 -1.64
CA LEU A 144 1.44 7.10 -0.41
C LEU A 144 0.78 5.72 -0.63
N THR A 145 1.46 4.69 -0.11
CA THR A 145 0.96 3.33 -0.04
C THR A 145 0.41 3.04 1.36
N LEU A 146 -0.68 2.30 1.41
CA LEU A 146 -1.21 1.78 2.68
C LEU A 146 -0.22 0.78 3.26
N GLN A 147 -0.15 0.68 4.58
CA GLN A 147 0.66 -0.36 5.21
C GLN A 147 0.18 -1.74 4.76
N GLU A 148 1.09 -2.55 4.22
CA GLU A 148 0.79 -3.95 3.90
C GLU A 148 0.54 -4.68 5.22
N VAL A 149 -0.71 -5.11 5.42
CA VAL A 149 -1.02 -6.05 6.49
C VAL A 149 -0.42 -7.38 6.04
N SER A 150 0.71 -7.77 6.62
CA SER A 150 1.20 -9.13 6.53
C SER A 150 0.17 -10.04 7.20
N ILE A 151 -0.70 -10.63 6.38
CA ILE A 151 -1.54 -11.74 6.80
C ILE A 151 -0.58 -12.92 6.97
N THR A 152 -0.01 -13.08 8.17
CA THR A 152 0.69 -14.31 8.52
C THR A 152 -0.36 -15.40 8.56
N VAL A 153 -0.51 -16.12 7.44
CA VAL A 153 -1.33 -17.32 7.40
C VAL A 153 -0.60 -18.34 8.29
N PRO A 154 -1.17 -18.77 9.43
CA PRO A 154 -0.52 -19.77 10.25
C PRO A 154 -0.46 -21.06 9.44
N ILE A 155 0.74 -21.42 9.02
CA ILE A 155 1.02 -22.72 8.43
C ILE A 155 0.99 -23.69 9.61
N LYS A 156 -0.12 -24.40 9.80
CA LYS A 156 -0.12 -25.57 10.70
C LYS A 156 0.74 -26.63 10.03
N GLU A 157 1.95 -26.81 10.55
CA GLU A 157 2.73 -28.03 10.38
C GLU A 157 1.83 -29.20 10.77
N THR A 158 1.47 -30.03 9.79
CA THR A 158 0.92 -31.35 10.07
C THR A 158 2.11 -32.24 10.41
N GLU A 159 2.35 -32.43 11.70
CA GLU A 159 3.16 -33.52 12.20
C GLU A 159 2.68 -34.83 11.59
N THR A 160 3.58 -35.46 10.85
CA THR A 160 3.52 -36.85 10.43
C THR A 160 3.46 -37.73 11.67
N VAL A 161 2.30 -38.35 11.92
CA VAL A 161 2.21 -39.51 12.80
C VAL A 161 2.79 -40.68 12.01
N GLU A 162 4.06 -41.01 12.26
CA GLU A 162 4.62 -42.30 11.92
C GLU A 162 4.34 -43.30 13.06
N SER A 163 3.78 -44.44 12.64
CA SER A 163 3.75 -45.78 13.27
C SER A 163 2.73 -46.05 14.36
#